data_AF-A0A3R9T9Y1-F1
#
_entry.id   AF-A0A3R9T9Y1-F1
#
_cell.length_a   1.000
_cell.length_b   1.000
_cell.length_c   1.000
_cell.angle_alpha   90.00
_cell.angle_beta   90.00
_cell.angle_gamma   90.00
#
_symmetry.space_group_name_H-M   'P 1'
#
loop_
_entity.id
_entity.type
_entity.pdbx_description
1 polymer ?
#
loop_
_entity_poly.entity_id
_entity_poly.type
_entity_poly.pdbx_seq_one_letter_code
_entity_poly.pdbx_strand_id
1 'polypeptide(L)' 'MWTDGRIDYQGQKVDYIAKVSPQPSEVGIDLGCIFKLDIEVAEETIVSYDRGWELYPETEEREAILEAVLMVLTV' A
#
# COMPACT_ATOMS: atom_id res chain seq x y z
N MET A 1 10.26 -9.72 -2.26
CA MET A 1 10.96 -8.75 -3.12
C MET A 1 10.46 -7.36 -2.77
N TRP A 2 11.32 -6.36 -2.88
CA TRP A 2 10.86 -4.97 -2.86
C TRP A 2 10.34 -4.60 -4.24
N THR A 3 9.24 -3.87 -4.27
CA THR A 3 8.66 -3.30 -5.49
C THR A 3 8.24 -1.87 -5.17
N ASP A 4 8.45 -0.97 -6.10
CA ASP A 4 8.02 0.41 -6.04
C ASP A 4 7.34 0.77 -7.36
N GLY A 5 6.48 1.77 -7.31
CA GLY A 5 5.74 2.19 -8.49
C GLY A 5 4.91 3.42 -8.24
N ARG A 6 4.23 3.84 -9.31
CA ARG A 6 3.35 4.99 -9.32
C ARG A 6 2.07 4.63 -10.06
N ILE A 7 0.93 5.04 -9.52
CA ILE A 7 -0.37 4.99 -10.19
C ILE A 7 -0.96 6.39 -10.27
N ASP A 8 -1.81 6.61 -11.29
CA ASP A 8 -2.66 7.79 -11.37
C ASP A 8 -4.05 7.41 -10.83
N TYR A 9 -4.46 8.03 -9.72
CA TYR A 9 -5.76 7.84 -9.10
C TYR A 9 -6.53 9.17 -9.06
N GLN A 10 -7.61 9.27 -9.83
CA GLN A 10 -8.44 10.48 -9.92
C GLN A 10 -7.65 11.78 -10.21
N GLY A 11 -6.55 11.68 -10.96
CA GLY A 11 -5.67 12.80 -11.28
C GLY A 11 -4.60 13.11 -10.23
N GLN A 12 -4.55 12.36 -9.12
CA GLN A 12 -3.46 12.39 -8.15
C GLN A 12 -2.41 11.35 -8.54
N LYS A 13 -1.14 11.73 -8.42
CA LYS A 13 -0.01 10.80 -8.51
C LYS A 13 0.18 10.16 -7.15
N VAL A 14 0.05 8.83 -7.12
CA VAL A 14 0.19 8.02 -5.92
C VAL A 14 1.45 7.18 -6.10
N ASP A 15 2.46 7.45 -5.28
CA ASP A 15 3.69 6.68 -5.22
C ASP A 15 3.55 5.60 -4.14
N TYR A 16 4.08 4.41 -4.39
CA TYR A 16 4.11 3.34 -3.39
C TYR A 16 5.45 2.61 -3.38
N ILE A 17 5.79 2.08 -2.21
CA ILE A 17 6.84 1.08 -2.05
C ILE A 17 6.31 -0.05 -1.17
N ALA A 18 6.47 -1.28 -1.62
CA ALA A 18 5.97 -2.45 -0.96
C ALA A 18 7.01 -3.56 -0.89
N LYS A 19 6.95 -4.33 0.18
CA LYS A 19 7.67 -5.60 0.31
C LYS A 19 6.69 -6.74 0.19
N VAL A 20 6.80 -7.45 -0.92
CA VAL A 20 5.88 -8.53 -1.32
C VAL A 20 6.59 -9.88 -1.20
N SER A 21 5.91 -10.88 -0.68
CA SER A 21 6.37 -12.28 -0.58
C SER A 21 5.61 -13.14 -1.58
N PRO A 22 6.21 -14.19 -2.16
CA PRO A 22 5.46 -15.17 -2.94
C PRO A 22 4.49 -16.01 -2.09
N GLN A 23 4.67 -16.01 -0.76
CA GLN A 23 3.82 -16.74 0.18
C GLN A 23 3.13 -15.76 1.14
N PRO A 24 1.84 -15.99 1.46
CA PRO A 24 1.12 -15.19 2.44
C PRO A 24 1.72 -15.35 3.85
N SER A 25 1.43 -14.40 4.74
CA SER A 25 1.96 -14.37 6.10
C SER A 25 0.94 -13.82 7.09
N GLU A 26 1.00 -14.29 8.34
CA GLU A 26 0.16 -13.78 9.44
C GLU A 26 0.41 -12.30 9.74
N VAL A 27 1.56 -11.76 9.33
CA VAL A 27 1.92 -10.34 9.43
C VAL A 27 1.80 -9.60 8.11
N GLY A 28 1.15 -10.21 7.11
CA GLY A 28 0.76 -9.55 5.89
C GLY A 28 -0.55 -8.78 6.09
N ILE A 29 -0.74 -7.72 5.32
CA ILE A 29 -2.04 -7.07 5.15
C ILE A 29 -3.04 -8.15 4.71
N ASP A 30 -4.16 -8.26 5.43
CA ASP A 30 -5.19 -9.29 5.25
C ASP A 30 -4.67 -10.73 5.22
N LEU A 31 -3.63 -11.01 6.03
CA LEU A 31 -2.94 -12.30 6.05
C LEU A 31 -2.34 -12.67 4.67
N GLY A 32 -2.11 -11.68 3.83
CA GLY A 32 -1.68 -11.82 2.44
C GLY A 32 -0.17 -11.73 2.27
N CYS A 33 0.23 -11.36 1.05
CA CYS A 33 1.62 -11.38 0.60
C CYS A 33 2.39 -10.07 0.84
N ILE A 34 1.71 -9.00 1.26
CA ILE A 34 2.30 -7.67 1.45
C ILE A 34 2.51 -7.45 2.95
N PHE A 35 3.76 -7.36 3.39
CA PHE A 35 4.10 -7.26 4.82
C PHE A 35 4.84 -5.96 5.18
N LYS A 36 5.11 -5.12 4.17
CA LYS A 36 5.48 -3.72 4.33
C LYS A 36 4.91 -2.92 3.15
N LEU A 37 4.33 -1.75 3.42
CA LEU A 37 3.73 -0.87 2.41
C LEU A 37 3.78 0.57 2.91
N ASP A 38 4.31 1.47 2.08
CA ASP A 38 4.18 2.92 2.24
C ASP A 38 3.53 3.48 0.97
N ILE A 39 2.55 4.38 1.14
CA ILE A 39 1.87 5.08 0.05
C ILE A 39 1.99 6.58 0.28
N GLU A 40 2.44 7.30 -0.74
CA GLU A 40 2.66 8.74 -0.72
C GLU A 40 1.83 9.43 -1.80
N VAL A 41 1.19 10.53 -1.41
CA VAL A 41 0.45 11.42 -2.32
C VAL A 41 0.89 12.85 -2.04
N ALA A 42 1.32 13.55 -3.09
CA ALA A 42 1.78 14.93 -2.97
C ALA A 42 2.83 15.12 -1.84
N GLU A 43 3.80 14.20 -1.76
CA GLU A 43 4.88 14.19 -0.75
C GLU A 43 4.40 13.95 0.71
N GLU A 44 3.12 13.57 0.91
CA GLU A 44 2.58 13.15 2.20
C GLU A 44 2.37 11.63 2.24
N THR A 45 2.97 10.96 3.22
CA THR A 45 2.66 9.56 3.51
C THR A 45 1.24 9.45 4.07
N ILE A 46 0.35 8.80 3.33
CA ILE A 46 -1.07 8.65 3.72
C ILE A 46 -1.38 7.26 4.28
N VAL A 47 -0.53 6.27 3.98
CA VAL A 47 -0.61 4.90 4.49
C VAL A 47 0.80 4.41 4.77
N SER A 48 0.97 3.76 5.92
CA SER A 48 2.22 3.09 6.29
C SER A 48 1.94 1.82 7.09
N TYR A 49 2.56 0.73 6.68
CA TYR A 49 2.43 -0.60 7.27
C TYR A 49 3.80 -1.26 7.36
N ASP A 50 4.19 -1.73 8.55
CA ASP A 50 5.32 -2.62 8.76
C ASP A 50 4.94 -3.69 9.80
N ARG A 51 4.37 -4.81 9.30
CA ARG A 51 3.85 -5.92 10.14
C ARG A 51 2.77 -5.48 11.14
N GLY A 52 2.04 -4.42 10.77
CA GLY A 52 1.08 -3.70 11.58
C GLY A 52 0.92 -2.29 11.01
N TRP A 53 -0.23 -1.67 11.25
CA TRP A 53 -0.49 -0.32 10.77
C TRP A 53 0.31 0.70 11.60
N GLU A 54 1.25 1.39 10.95
CA GLU A 54 1.91 2.58 11.52
C GLU A 54 1.06 3.82 11.24
N LEU A 55 0.47 3.88 10.04
CA LEU A 55 -0.52 4.87 9.63
C LEU A 55 -1.62 4.16 8.83
N TYR A 56 -2.79 4.00 9.46
CA TYR A 56 -3.98 3.49 8.80
C TYR A 56 -4.72 4.64 8.09
N PRO A 57 -5.25 4.44 6.87
CA PRO A 57 -6.05 5.45 6.19
C PRO A 57 -7.41 5.68 6.91
N GLU A 58 -7.62 6.85 7.50
CA GLU A 58 -8.85 7.14 8.27
C GLU A 58 -9.97 7.80 7.45
N THR A 59 -9.76 8.01 6.14
CA THR A 59 -10.72 8.68 5.25
C THR A 59 -11.06 7.79 4.07
N GLU A 60 -12.30 7.86 3.58
CA GLU A 60 -12.77 7.08 2.42
C GLU A 60 -11.86 7.23 1.19
N GLU A 61 -11.34 8.43 0.93
CA GLU A 61 -10.42 8.67 -0.19
C GLU A 61 -9.10 7.88 -0.02
N ARG A 62 -8.46 7.97 1.15
CA ARG A 62 -7.21 7.26 1.45
C ARG A 62 -7.40 5.74 1.46
N GLU A 63 -8.53 5.24 1.96
CA GLU A 63 -8.88 3.82 1.90
C GLU A 63 -9.02 3.37 0.43
N ALA A 64 -9.70 4.15 -0.41
CA ALA A 64 -9.83 3.82 -1.82
C ALA A 64 -8.48 3.83 -2.58
N ILE A 65 -7.55 4.72 -2.20
CA ILE A 65 -6.19 4.73 -2.73
C ILE A 65 -5.42 3.47 -2.29
N LEU A 66 -5.52 3.07 -1.02
CA LEU A 66 -4.93 1.83 -0.54
C LEU A 66 -5.41 0.64 -1.38
N GLU A 67 -6.73 0.48 -1.54
CA GLU A 67 -7.33 -0.59 -2.35
C GLU A 67 -6.79 -0.59 -3.78
N ALA A 68 -6.68 0.58 -4.41
CA ALA A 68 -6.13 0.71 -5.77
C ALA A 68 -4.68 0.23 -5.85
N VAL A 69 -3.84 0.57 -4.87
CA VAL A 69 -2.45 0.11 -4.80
C VAL A 69 -2.38 -1.41 -4.56
N LEU A 70 -3.21 -1.95 -3.67
CA LEU A 70 -3.24 -3.40 -3.41
C LEU A 70 -3.63 -4.20 -4.67
N MET A 71 -4.56 -3.71 -5.49
CA MET A 71 -4.91 -4.33 -6.78
C MET A 71 -3.73 -4.37 -7.75
N VAL A 72 -2.84 -3.37 -7.73
CA VAL A 72 -1.64 -3.35 -8.58
C VAL A 72 -0.54 -4.27 -8.05
N LEU A 73 -0.51 -4.55 -6.75
CA LEU A 73 0.48 -5.42 -6.12
C LEU A 73 0.11 -6.91 -6.16
N THR A 74 -1.13 -7.26 -6.51
CA THR A 74 -1.67 -8.62 -6.47
C THR A 74 -1.73 -9.34 -7.83
N VAL A 75 -1.08 -8.79 -8.86
CA VAL A 75 -0.95 -9.41 -10.21
C VAL A 75 -0.11 -10.68 -10.25
#